data_AF-A0A2T4S5L5-F1
#
_entry.id   AF-A0A2T4S5L5-F1
#
_cell.length_a   1.000
_cell.length_b   1.000
_cell.length_c   1.000
_cell.angle_alpha   90.00
_cell.angle_beta   90.00
_cell.angle_gamma   90.00
#
_symmetry.space_group_name_H-M   'P 1'
#
loop_
_entity.id
_entity.type
_entity.pdbx_description
1 polymer ?
#
loop_
_entity_poly.entity_id
_entity_poly.type
_entity_poly.pdbx_seq_one_letter_code
_entity_poly.pdbx_strand_id
1 'polypeptide(L)'
;LAVTGVTMGKYLSIVMPTAIISMLALSVYCTVVGRRRKMNPSQFATDIMEDIEAQPLQTKFSPRVKLGVLVFLLGVGLILMFGIFSDLVPTFKVNGETVKLETTEIVQLFMYMSAAINLVLVKLNTRDILDSHITQSAIGALFAVLGPGWLGATIFTAPGNKKIMIEQIGGVIQQ
;
A
#
# COMPACT_ATOMS: atom_id res chain seq x y z
N LEU A 1 13.18 -14.74 -4.80
CA LEU A 1 12.06 -14.93 -5.76
C LEU A 1 12.44 -15.77 -7.00
N ALA A 2 13.72 -16.12 -7.22
CA ALA A 2 14.16 -16.94 -8.35
C ALA A 2 13.99 -18.47 -8.18
N VAL A 3 13.56 -18.97 -7.02
CA VAL A 3 13.62 -20.41 -6.68
C VAL A 3 12.30 -21.16 -6.95
N THR A 4 11.17 -20.46 -7.18
CA THR A 4 9.85 -21.12 -7.29
C THR A 4 9.24 -21.12 -8.70
N GLY A 5 9.86 -20.50 -9.71
CA GLY A 5 9.32 -20.49 -11.08
C GLY A 5 7.91 -19.89 -11.22
N VAL A 6 7.44 -19.15 -10.21
CA VAL A 6 6.09 -18.59 -10.18
C VAL A 6 6.11 -17.28 -10.99
N THR A 7 5.46 -17.31 -12.16
CA THR A 7 5.29 -16.12 -13.01
C THR A 7 4.40 -15.07 -12.31
N MET A 8 4.62 -13.78 -12.60
CA MET A 8 3.85 -12.67 -12.03
C MET A 8 2.34 -12.82 -12.25
N GLY A 9 1.94 -13.40 -13.39
CA GLY A 9 0.53 -13.71 -13.67
C GLY A 9 -0.10 -14.73 -12.71
N LYS A 10 0.69 -15.67 -12.17
CA LYS A 10 0.21 -16.65 -11.20
C LYS A 10 -0.03 -16.01 -9.82
N TYR A 11 0.82 -15.06 -9.43
CA TYR A 11 0.55 -14.21 -8.26
C TYR A 11 -0.75 -13.42 -8.44
N LEU A 12 -0.93 -12.73 -9.57
CA LEU A 12 -2.14 -11.95 -9.82
C LEU A 12 -3.41 -12.82 -9.81
N SER A 13 -3.32 -14.04 -10.38
CA SER A 13 -4.44 -14.99 -10.42
C SER A 13 -4.89 -15.48 -9.05
N ILE A 14 -4.01 -15.44 -8.04
CA ILE A 14 -4.33 -15.80 -6.65
C ILE A 14 -4.78 -14.57 -5.87
N VAL A 15 -4.17 -13.41 -6.11
CA VAL A 15 -4.46 -12.17 -5.37
C VAL A 15 -5.82 -11.57 -5.76
N MET A 16 -6.18 -11.55 -7.05
CA MET A 16 -7.48 -11.02 -7.50
C MET A 16 -8.69 -11.69 -6.84
N PRO A 17 -8.85 -13.03 -6.86
CA PRO A 17 -9.99 -13.67 -6.23
C PRO A 17 -9.96 -13.54 -4.71
N THR A 18 -8.78 -13.61 -4.09
CA THR A 18 -8.68 -13.46 -2.62
C THR A 18 -9.02 -12.05 -2.16
N ALA A 19 -8.66 -11.01 -2.91
CA ALA A 19 -9.04 -9.62 -2.64
C ALA A 19 -10.55 -9.40 -2.72
N ILE A 20 -11.21 -9.98 -3.73
CA ILE A 20 -12.67 -9.87 -3.87
C ILE A 20 -13.38 -10.60 -2.72
N ILE A 21 -12.95 -11.83 -2.41
CA ILE A 21 -13.55 -12.61 -1.32
C ILE A 21 -13.37 -11.92 0.03
N SER A 22 -12.17 -11.38 0.32
CA SER A 22 -11.90 -10.69 1.58
C SER A 22 -12.72 -9.40 1.71
N MET A 23 -12.85 -8.63 0.63
CA MET A 23 -13.68 -7.42 0.60
C MET A 23 -15.15 -7.74 0.89
N LEU A 24 -15.69 -8.79 0.27
CA LEU A 24 -17.07 -9.23 0.50
C LEU A 24 -17.27 -9.76 1.93
N ALA A 25 -16.36 -10.60 2.42
CA ALA A 25 -16.43 -11.14 3.77
C ALA A 25 -16.37 -10.02 4.83
N LEU A 26 -15.47 -9.04 4.65
CA LEU A 26 -15.37 -7.89 5.55
C LEU A 26 -16.62 -7.01 5.51
N SER A 27 -17.17 -6.78 4.31
CA SER A 27 -18.42 -6.02 4.14
C SER A 27 -19.60 -6.70 4.85
N VAL A 28 -19.76 -8.01 4.69
CA VAL A 28 -20.79 -8.80 5.39
C VAL A 28 -20.56 -8.77 6.90
N TYR A 29 -19.32 -8.96 7.35
CA TYR A 29 -18.97 -8.91 8.76
C TYR A 29 -19.31 -7.55 9.40
N CYS A 30 -18.88 -6.45 8.79
CA CYS A 30 -19.20 -5.09 9.25
C CYS A 30 -20.71 -4.84 9.27
N THR A 31 -21.45 -5.35 8.28
CA THR A 31 -22.92 -5.22 8.21
C THR A 31 -23.62 -6.02 9.31
N VAL A 32 -23.18 -7.26 9.57
CA VAL A 32 -23.78 -8.12 10.60
C VAL A 32 -23.44 -7.63 12.01
N VAL A 33 -22.19 -7.28 12.27
CA VAL A 33 -21.74 -6.74 13.57
C VAL A 33 -22.32 -5.35 13.82
N GLY A 34 -22.39 -4.51 12.78
CA GLY A 34 -23.02 -3.20 12.81
C GLY A 34 -24.51 -3.27 13.16
N ARG A 35 -25.25 -4.23 12.60
CA ARG A 35 -26.67 -4.46 12.97
C ARG A 35 -26.85 -5.05 14.37
N ARG A 36 -25.89 -5.84 14.87
CA ARG A 36 -25.99 -6.54 16.17
C ARG A 36 -25.68 -5.62 17.35
N ARG A 37 -24.92 -4.54 17.18
CA ARG A 37 -24.70 -3.55 18.23
C ARG A 37 -25.88 -2.57 18.30
N LYS A 38 -26.75 -2.73 19.30
CA LYS A 38 -27.45 -1.59 19.90
C LYS A 38 -26.41 -0.78 20.69
N MET A 39 -25.59 -0.02 19.98
CA MET A 39 -24.56 0.80 20.60
C MET A 39 -25.26 1.95 21.32
N ASN A 40 -25.17 2.03 22.65
CA ASN A 40 -25.35 3.32 23.32
C ASN A 40 -24.31 4.26 22.70
N PRO A 41 -24.72 5.43 22.18
CA PRO A 41 -23.82 6.31 21.45
C PRO A 41 -22.79 6.83 22.46
N SER A 42 -21.63 6.18 22.52
CA SER A 42 -20.43 6.86 22.98
C SER A 42 -20.28 8.05 22.05
N GLN A 43 -20.18 9.27 22.59
CA GLN A 43 -20.09 10.52 21.83
C GLN A 43 -19.12 10.44 20.65
N PHE A 44 -18.04 9.66 20.79
CA PHE A 44 -17.08 9.33 19.73
C PHE A 44 -17.67 8.72 18.43
N ALA A 45 -18.69 7.88 18.52
CA ALA A 45 -19.32 7.28 17.34
C ALA A 45 -20.29 8.25 16.64
N THR A 46 -20.95 9.11 17.43
CA THR A 46 -21.80 10.18 16.92
C THR A 46 -20.95 11.26 16.24
N ASP A 47 -19.83 11.65 16.86
CA ASP A 47 -18.89 12.63 16.29
C ASP A 47 -18.34 12.15 14.94
N ILE A 48 -17.93 10.87 14.82
CA ILE A 48 -17.44 10.33 13.54
C ILE A 48 -18.56 10.23 12.50
N MET A 49 -19.79 9.88 12.88
CA MET A 49 -20.91 9.83 11.94
C MET A 49 -21.31 11.23 11.47
N GLU A 50 -21.29 12.22 12.36
CA GLU A 50 -21.56 13.63 12.05
C GLU A 50 -20.47 14.21 11.12
N ASP A 51 -19.20 13.89 11.34
CA ASP A 51 -18.09 14.31 10.48
C ASP A 51 -18.13 13.68 9.07
N ILE A 52 -18.72 12.48 8.94
CA ILE A 52 -18.91 11.80 7.65
C ILE A 52 -20.15 12.33 6.91
N GLU A 53 -21.24 12.61 7.62
CA GLU A 53 -22.48 13.16 7.03
C GLU A 53 -22.36 14.65 6.68
N ALA A 54 -21.50 15.41 7.38
CA ALA A 54 -21.30 16.83 7.15
C ALA A 54 -20.47 17.17 5.90
N GLN A 55 -19.85 16.20 5.23
CA GLN A 55 -19.15 16.47 3.97
C GLN A 55 -20.15 16.57 2.81
N PRO A 56 -20.42 17.78 2.27
CA PRO A 56 -21.30 17.89 1.12
C PRO A 56 -20.68 17.11 -0.04
N LEU A 57 -21.41 16.12 -0.55
CA LEU A 57 -21.05 15.42 -1.79
C LEU A 57 -20.97 16.47 -2.91
N GLN A 58 -19.76 16.97 -3.17
CA GLN A 58 -19.53 17.92 -4.26
C GLN A 58 -19.71 17.19 -5.59
N THR A 59 -20.90 17.31 -6.16
CA THR A 59 -21.27 16.66 -7.43
C THR A 59 -20.66 17.36 -8.65
N LYS A 60 -19.96 18.48 -8.47
CA LYS A 60 -19.33 19.25 -9.56
C LYS A 60 -17.80 19.22 -9.45
N PHE A 61 -17.20 18.28 -10.18
CA PHE A 61 -15.74 18.24 -10.36
C PHE A 61 -15.31 19.10 -11.55
N SER A 62 -14.27 19.91 -11.34
CA SER A 62 -13.62 20.67 -12.41
C SER A 62 -13.07 19.73 -13.50
N PRO A 63 -13.09 20.13 -14.78
CA PRO A 63 -12.50 19.33 -15.86
C PRO A 63 -11.02 18.99 -15.62
N ARG A 64 -10.28 19.83 -14.88
CA ARG A 64 -8.89 19.54 -14.47
C ARG A 64 -8.79 18.34 -13.55
N VAL A 65 -9.74 18.17 -12.63
CA VAL A 65 -9.79 17.01 -11.72
C VAL A 65 -10.06 15.74 -12.50
N LYS A 66 -10.98 15.77 -13.47
CA LYS A 66 -11.25 14.62 -14.37
C LYS A 66 -10.01 14.25 -15.18
N LEU A 67 -9.28 15.24 -15.68
CA LEU A 67 -8.02 15.01 -16.39
C LEU A 67 -6.94 14.39 -15.48
N GLY A 68 -6.82 14.85 -14.24
CA GLY A 68 -5.91 14.26 -13.25
C GLY A 68 -6.24 12.79 -12.96
N VAL A 69 -7.52 12.45 -12.83
CA VAL A 69 -7.98 11.05 -12.68
C VAL A 69 -7.63 10.22 -13.90
N LEU A 70 -7.82 10.75 -15.11
CA LEU A 70 -7.47 10.05 -16.35
C LEU A 70 -5.96 9.75 -16.42
N VAL A 71 -5.12 10.72 -16.08
CA VAL A 71 -3.66 10.57 -16.03
C VAL A 71 -3.25 9.53 -14.99
N PHE A 72 -3.87 9.54 -13.82
CA PHE A 72 -3.64 8.54 -12.79
C PHE A 72 -4.00 7.12 -13.26
N LEU A 73 -5.17 6.96 -13.90
CA LEU A 73 -5.59 5.67 -14.45
C LEU A 73 -4.65 5.18 -15.57
N LEU A 74 -4.17 6.09 -16.42
CA LEU A 74 -3.14 5.76 -17.42
C LEU A 74 -1.83 5.32 -16.74
N GLY A 75 -1.39 6.01 -15.69
CA GLY A 75 -0.22 5.62 -14.90
C GLY A 75 -0.35 4.22 -14.32
N VAL A 76 -1.50 3.88 -13.72
CA VAL A 76 -1.79 2.53 -13.21
C VAL A 76 -1.78 1.50 -14.35
N GLY A 77 -2.39 1.83 -15.49
CA GLY A 77 -2.37 0.96 -16.68
C GLY A 77 -0.96 0.67 -17.18
N LEU A 78 -0.08 1.67 -17.22
CA LEU A 78 1.33 1.50 -17.59
C LEU A 78 2.07 0.61 -16.57
N ILE A 79 1.88 0.84 -15.27
CA ILE A 79 2.48 0.02 -14.21
C ILE A 79 2.05 -1.45 -14.34
N LEU A 80 0.76 -1.71 -14.58
CA LEU A 80 0.26 -3.07 -14.78
C LEU A 80 0.84 -3.69 -16.06
N MET A 81 0.99 -2.91 -17.13
CA MET A 81 1.62 -3.38 -18.35
C MET A 81 3.08 -3.79 -18.11
N PHE A 82 3.90 -2.94 -17.48
CA PHE A 82 5.28 -3.27 -17.13
C PHE A 82 5.40 -4.39 -16.09
N GLY A 83 4.43 -4.50 -15.17
CA GLY A 83 4.38 -5.57 -14.18
C GLY A 83 4.06 -6.94 -14.79
N ILE A 84 3.17 -6.99 -15.80
CA ILE A 84 2.83 -8.22 -16.52
C ILE A 84 3.93 -8.60 -17.51
N PHE A 85 4.52 -7.61 -18.20
CA PHE A 85 5.59 -7.82 -19.16
C PHE A 85 6.96 -7.51 -18.55
N SER A 86 7.45 -8.41 -17.69
CA SER A 86 8.79 -8.30 -17.08
C SER A 86 9.95 -8.33 -18.09
N ASP A 87 9.71 -8.70 -19.35
CA ASP A 87 10.70 -8.64 -20.44
C ASP A 87 10.87 -7.23 -21.04
N LEU A 88 9.96 -6.29 -20.76
CA LEU A 88 10.11 -4.89 -21.20
C LEU A 88 11.01 -4.07 -20.25
N VAL A 89 11.52 -4.70 -19.18
CA VAL A 89 12.43 -4.06 -18.23
C VAL A 89 13.78 -3.78 -18.91
N PRO A 90 14.17 -2.50 -19.07
CA PRO A 90 15.42 -2.15 -19.73
C PRO A 90 16.61 -2.70 -18.94
N THR A 91 17.46 -3.46 -19.61
CA THR A 91 18.71 -3.99 -19.05
C THR A 91 19.84 -3.05 -19.38
N PHE A 92 20.50 -2.49 -18.37
CA PHE A 92 21.63 -1.59 -18.57
C PHE A 92 22.94 -2.40 -18.49
N LYS A 93 23.82 -2.23 -19.48
CA LYS A 93 25.18 -2.78 -19.41
C LYS A 93 26.08 -1.74 -18.77
N VAL A 94 26.54 -2.00 -17.55
CA VAL A 94 27.53 -1.16 -16.86
C VAL A 94 28.76 -2.03 -16.63
N ASN A 95 29.93 -1.60 -17.13
CA ASN A 95 31.21 -2.34 -16.97
C ASN A 95 31.21 -3.80 -17.46
N GLY A 96 30.48 -4.11 -18.54
CA GLY A 96 30.47 -5.45 -19.13
C GLY A 96 29.52 -6.46 -18.46
N GLU A 97 28.92 -6.12 -17.32
CA GLU A 97 27.84 -6.89 -16.70
C GLU A 97 26.46 -6.28 -17.01
N THR A 98 25.49 -7.14 -17.30
CA THR A 98 24.09 -6.75 -17.48
C THR A 98 23.44 -6.57 -16.13
N VAL A 99 23.26 -5.32 -15.70
CA VAL A 99 22.47 -4.97 -14.52
C VAL A 99 21.01 -4.84 -14.95
N LYS A 100 20.18 -5.77 -14.48
CA LYS A 100 18.72 -5.63 -14.57
C LYS A 100 18.26 -4.75 -13.42
N LEU A 101 17.55 -3.67 -13.73
CA LEU A 101 16.78 -2.93 -12.72
C LEU A 101 15.79 -3.86 -12.05
N GLU A 102 15.58 -3.70 -10.75
CA GLU A 102 14.56 -4.47 -10.06
C GLU A 102 13.18 -4.02 -10.58
N THR A 103 12.29 -4.96 -10.84
CA THR A 103 10.93 -4.64 -11.31
C THR A 103 10.22 -3.69 -10.33
N THR A 104 10.51 -3.81 -9.04
CA THR A 104 10.03 -2.92 -7.98
C THR A 104 10.44 -1.46 -8.19
N GLU A 105 11.70 -1.21 -8.57
CA GLU A 105 12.23 0.15 -8.78
C GLU A 105 11.56 0.83 -9.98
N ILE A 106 11.29 0.05 -11.04
CA ILE A 106 10.59 0.55 -12.23
C ILE A 106 9.14 0.93 -11.90
N VAL A 107 8.44 0.06 -11.16
CA VAL A 107 7.08 0.34 -10.70
C VAL A 107 7.06 1.62 -9.85
N GLN A 108 8.04 1.78 -8.95
CA GLN A 108 8.16 2.96 -8.11
C GLN A 108 8.45 4.23 -8.93
N LEU A 109 9.31 4.14 -9.95
CA LEU A 109 9.60 5.25 -10.86
C LEU A 109 8.34 5.73 -11.60
N PHE A 110 7.55 4.80 -12.14
CA PHE A 110 6.29 5.14 -12.81
C PHE A 110 5.26 5.72 -11.84
N MET A 111 5.22 5.23 -10.60
CA MET A 111 4.36 5.80 -9.56
C MET A 111 4.72 7.26 -9.26
N TYR A 112 6.00 7.56 -9.06
CA TYR A 112 6.46 8.94 -8.85
C TYR A 112 6.26 9.83 -10.08
N MET A 113 6.49 9.31 -11.28
CA MET A 113 6.24 10.03 -12.53
C MET A 113 4.77 10.39 -12.68
N SER A 114 3.86 9.43 -12.46
CA SER A 114 2.41 9.68 -12.50
C SER A 114 1.99 10.73 -11.46
N ALA A 115 2.54 10.66 -10.24
CA ALA A 115 2.26 11.63 -9.19
C ALA A 115 2.76 13.05 -9.57
N ALA A 116 3.98 13.15 -10.10
CA ALA A 116 4.56 14.42 -10.54
C ALA A 116 3.75 15.07 -11.67
N ILE A 117 3.37 14.29 -12.70
CA ILE A 117 2.57 14.79 -13.82
C ILE A 117 1.20 15.27 -13.31
N ASN A 118 0.56 14.54 -12.40
CA ASN A 118 -0.73 14.92 -11.84
C ASN A 118 -0.65 16.22 -11.04
N LEU A 119 0.42 16.40 -10.23
CA LEU A 119 0.65 17.61 -9.46
C LEU A 119 0.81 18.85 -10.37
N VAL A 120 1.53 18.70 -11.48
CA VAL A 120 1.75 19.78 -12.46
C VAL A 120 0.47 20.11 -13.24
N LEU A 121 -0.29 19.10 -13.70
CA LEU A 121 -1.48 19.30 -14.52
C LEU A 121 -2.67 19.86 -13.73
N VAL A 122 -2.89 19.35 -12.52
CA VAL A 122 -4.02 19.77 -11.68
C VAL A 122 -3.67 21.05 -10.88
N LYS A 123 -2.38 21.40 -10.78
CA LYS A 123 -1.87 22.56 -10.03
C LYS A 123 -2.35 22.54 -8.57
N LEU A 124 -2.19 21.39 -7.92
CA LEU A 124 -2.58 21.22 -6.53
C LEU A 124 -1.57 21.92 -5.61
N ASN A 125 -2.07 22.50 -4.52
CA ASN A 125 -1.21 22.94 -3.44
C ASN A 125 -0.70 21.71 -2.69
N THR A 126 0.61 21.58 -2.55
CA THR A 126 1.24 20.44 -1.85
C THR A 126 0.80 20.35 -0.39
N ARG A 127 0.46 21.48 0.22
CA ARG A 127 -0.03 21.52 1.60
C ARG A 127 -1.39 20.84 1.76
N ASP A 128 -2.31 21.05 0.82
CA ASP A 128 -3.64 20.45 0.84
C ASP A 128 -3.57 18.92 0.73
N ILE A 129 -2.53 18.39 0.06
CA ILE A 129 -2.30 16.95 -0.05
C ILE A 129 -1.92 16.36 1.32
N LEU A 130 -1.03 17.04 2.06
CA LEU A 130 -0.58 16.61 3.38
C LEU A 130 -1.68 16.78 4.42
N ASP A 131 -2.44 17.87 4.37
CA ASP A 131 -3.52 18.17 5.31
C ASP A 131 -4.79 17.31 5.03
N SER A 132 -4.81 16.54 3.93
CA SER A 132 -5.93 15.64 3.64
C SER A 132 -6.02 14.48 4.63
N HIS A 133 -7.25 14.16 5.05
CA HIS A 133 -7.54 13.06 5.97
C HIS A 133 -6.97 11.71 5.51
N ILE A 134 -6.98 11.48 4.19
CA ILE A 134 -6.46 10.24 3.58
C ILE A 134 -4.94 10.14 3.76
N THR A 135 -4.19 11.22 3.49
CA THR A 135 -2.73 11.22 3.65
C THR A 135 -2.34 11.06 5.11
N GLN A 136 -3.02 11.76 6.03
CA GLN A 136 -2.78 11.60 7.47
C GLN A 136 -3.06 10.17 7.95
N SER A 137 -4.16 9.57 7.50
CA SER A 137 -4.49 8.17 7.79
C SER A 137 -3.43 7.21 7.24
N ALA A 138 -2.91 7.46 6.02
CA ALA A 138 -1.87 6.64 5.42
C ALA A 138 -0.55 6.72 6.18
N ILE A 139 -0.15 7.90 6.64
CA ILE A 139 1.04 8.08 7.50
C ILE A 139 0.85 7.34 8.84
N GLY A 140 -0.34 7.42 9.45
CA GLY A 140 -0.66 6.66 10.66
C GLY A 140 -0.53 5.15 10.46
N ALA A 141 -1.07 4.63 9.35
CA ALA A 141 -0.96 3.22 8.99
C ALA A 141 0.50 2.79 8.72
N LEU A 142 1.30 3.65 8.08
CA LEU A 142 2.72 3.42 7.85
C LEU A 142 3.45 3.16 9.18
N PHE A 143 3.22 3.99 10.19
CA PHE A 143 3.80 3.78 11.52
C PHE A 143 3.27 2.53 12.23
N ALA A 144 1.98 2.20 12.05
CA ALA A 144 1.39 1.00 12.64
C ALA A 144 2.02 -0.30 12.09
N VAL A 145 2.42 -0.33 10.82
CA VAL A 145 3.05 -1.50 10.19
C VAL A 145 4.57 -1.49 10.37
N LEU A 146 5.24 -0.38 10.04
CA LEU A 146 6.69 -0.30 10.09
C LEU A 146 7.24 -0.21 11.52
N GLY A 147 6.49 0.39 12.45
CA GLY A 147 6.91 0.56 13.83
C GLY A 147 7.25 -0.77 14.51
N PRO A 148 6.31 -1.72 14.61
CA PRO A 148 6.59 -3.03 15.19
C PRO A 148 7.67 -3.82 14.44
N GLY A 149 7.67 -3.74 13.09
CA GLY A 149 8.68 -4.41 12.26
C GLY A 149 10.09 -3.91 12.51
N TRP A 150 10.27 -2.59 12.62
CA TRP A 150 11.57 -1.96 12.87
C TRP A 150 12.05 -2.18 14.30
N LEU A 151 11.15 -2.11 15.28
CA LEU A 151 11.48 -2.44 16.68
C LEU A 151 11.89 -3.91 16.81
N GLY A 152 11.15 -4.82 16.18
CA GLY A 152 11.51 -6.24 16.11
C GLY A 152 12.89 -6.43 15.48
N ALA A 153 13.14 -5.83 14.32
CA ALA A 153 14.45 -5.90 13.67
C ALA A 153 15.58 -5.39 14.56
N THR A 154 15.37 -4.28 15.29
CA THR A 154 16.36 -3.74 16.23
C THR A 154 16.65 -4.71 17.37
N ILE A 155 15.60 -5.31 17.97
CA ILE A 155 15.75 -6.28 19.06
C ILE A 155 16.43 -7.57 18.60
N PHE A 156 16.05 -8.12 17.45
CA PHE A 156 16.58 -9.39 16.94
C PHE A 156 17.94 -9.26 16.25
N THR A 157 18.29 -8.07 15.75
CA THR A 157 19.57 -7.81 15.08
C THR A 157 20.63 -7.27 16.04
N ALA A 158 20.24 -6.78 17.22
CA ALA A 158 21.18 -6.39 18.27
C ALA A 158 22.08 -7.58 18.67
N PRO A 159 23.42 -7.44 18.62
CA PRO A 159 24.35 -8.56 18.81
C PRO A 159 24.16 -9.32 20.13
N GLY A 160 23.89 -8.61 21.23
CA GLY A 160 23.68 -9.21 22.54
C GLY A 160 22.38 -10.01 22.63
N ASN A 161 21.27 -9.46 22.14
CA ASN A 161 19.96 -10.11 22.17
C ASN A 161 19.90 -11.32 21.24
N LYS A 162 20.50 -11.19 20.05
CA LYS A 162 20.61 -12.29 19.09
C LYS A 162 21.36 -13.48 19.68
N LYS A 163 22.47 -13.22 20.40
CA LYS A 163 23.26 -14.27 21.05
C LYS A 163 22.46 -15.01 22.11
N ILE A 164 21.78 -14.27 23.01
CA ILE A 164 20.92 -14.85 24.06
C ILE A 164 19.80 -15.70 23.44
N MET A 165 19.15 -15.21 22.38
CA MET A 165 18.06 -15.92 21.73
C MET A 165 18.53 -17.23 21.07
N ILE A 166 19.69 -17.23 20.43
CA ILE A 166 20.25 -18.44 19.80
C ILE A 166 20.75 -19.43 20.86
N GLU A 167 21.47 -18.97 21.88
CA GLU A 167 22.04 -19.86 22.90
C GLU A 167 20.98 -20.44 23.84
N GLN A 168 20.02 -19.63 24.31
CA GLN A 168 19.02 -20.10 25.27
C GLN A 168 17.80 -20.77 24.62
N ILE A 169 17.25 -20.22 23.54
CA ILE A 169 16.11 -20.85 22.86
C ILE A 169 16.59 -22.01 21.97
N GLY A 170 17.74 -21.87 21.30
CA GLY A 170 18.34 -22.97 20.53
C GLY A 170 18.76 -24.15 21.40
N GLY A 171 19.23 -23.89 22.63
CA GLY A 171 19.57 -24.95 23.59
C GLY A 171 18.36 -25.77 24.06
N VAL A 172 17.17 -25.18 24.13
CA VAL A 172 15.92 -25.88 24.52
C VAL A 172 15.38 -26.75 23.37
N ILE A 173 15.64 -26.39 22.11
CA ILE A 173 15.20 -27.16 20.93
C ILE A 173 16.16 -28.34 20.64
N GLN A 174 17.42 -28.28 21.11
CA GLN A 174 18.40 -29.35 20.96
C GLN A 174 18.35 -30.41 22.08
N GLN A 175 17.52 -30.22 23.11
CA GLN A 175 17.17 -31.24 24.10
C GLN A 175 15.93 -32.02 23.65
#